data_AF-A0A1H8T4I9-F1
#
_entry.id   AF-A0A1H8T4I9-F1
#
_cell.length_a   1.000
_cell.length_b   1.000
_cell.length_c   1.000
_cell.angle_alpha   90.00
_cell.angle_beta   90.00
_cell.angle_gamma   90.00
#
_symmetry.space_group_name_H-M   'P 1'
#
loop_
_entity.id
_entity.type
_entity.pdbx_description
1 polymer ?
#
loop_
_entity_poly.entity_id
_entity_poly.type
_entity_poly.pdbx_seq_one_letter_code
_entity_poly.pdbx_strand_id
1 'polypeptide(L)'
;MSRPRYLTIAAVLAVVHLLLALSSLLASFSLGMGRFDSGGDMSQLESLVTALSDTLLSPISHVQTKGLSSPLQWAVVFGNSILWGAVLALPVWATARLVRRKRAAF
;
A
#
# COMPACT_ATOMS: atom_id res chain seq x y z
N MET A 1 -23.56 -12.58 -6.66
CA MET A 1 -22.12 -12.87 -6.49
C MET A 1 -21.91 -13.67 -5.20
N SER A 2 -21.23 -14.82 -5.28
CA SER A 2 -21.02 -15.75 -4.17
C SER A 2 -19.93 -15.25 -3.19
N ARG A 3 -20.14 -15.44 -1.88
CA ARG A 3 -19.16 -15.13 -0.80
C ARG A 3 -17.70 -15.51 -1.11
N PRO A 4 -17.39 -16.70 -1.63
CA PRO A 4 -16.00 -17.07 -1.94
C PRO A 4 -15.32 -16.10 -2.92
N ARG A 5 -16.03 -15.57 -3.93
CA ARG A 5 -15.43 -14.65 -4.90
C ARG A 5 -14.91 -13.36 -4.27
N TYR A 6 -15.61 -12.79 -3.28
CA TYR A 6 -15.14 -11.57 -2.61
C TYR A 6 -13.91 -11.81 -1.73
N LEU A 7 -13.86 -12.97 -1.06
CA LEU A 7 -12.70 -13.37 -0.28
C LEU A 7 -11.49 -13.64 -1.19
N THR A 8 -11.70 -14.26 -2.35
CA THR A 8 -10.65 -14.45 -3.35
C THR A 8 -10.12 -13.12 -3.86
N ILE A 9 -10.99 -12.16 -4.20
CA ILE A 9 -10.56 -10.82 -4.65
C ILE A 9 -9.77 -10.10 -3.54
N ALA A 10 -10.26 -10.13 -2.30
CA ALA A 10 -9.55 -9.53 -1.16
C ALA A 10 -8.18 -10.18 -0.93
N ALA A 11 -8.10 -11.51 -1.02
CA ALA A 11 -6.85 -12.25 -0.89
C ALA A 11 -5.86 -11.90 -2.02
N VAL A 12 -6.32 -11.81 -3.26
CA VAL A 12 -5.49 -11.40 -4.41
C VAL A 12 -4.97 -9.98 -4.21
N LEU A 13 -5.84 -9.04 -3.83
CA LEU A 13 -5.43 -7.65 -3.56
C LEU A 13 -4.43 -7.55 -2.42
N ALA A 14 -4.61 -8.32 -1.34
CA ALA A 14 -3.69 -8.36 -0.22
C ALA A 14 -2.31 -8.92 -0.62
N VAL A 15 -2.28 -9.99 -1.42
CA VAL A 15 -1.03 -10.56 -1.95
C VAL A 15 -0.32 -9.56 -2.87
N VAL A 16 -1.04 -8.91 -3.78
CA VAL A 16 -0.47 -7.88 -4.66
C VAL A 16 0.09 -6.72 -3.85
N HIS A 17 -0.64 -6.22 -2.84
CA HIS A 17 -0.16 -5.17 -1.94
C HIS A 17 1.12 -5.58 -1.21
N LEU A 18 1.14 -6.79 -0.63
CA LEU A 18 2.28 -7.31 0.09
C LEU A 18 3.53 -7.42 -0.81
N LEU A 19 3.36 -7.95 -2.03
CA LEU A 19 4.46 -8.06 -2.99
C LEU A 19 5.00 -6.69 -3.41
N LEU A 20 4.12 -5.73 -3.66
CA LEU A 20 4.52 -4.35 -3.98
C LEU A 20 5.27 -3.71 -2.82
N ALA A 21 4.78 -3.87 -1.59
CA ALA A 21 5.40 -3.30 -0.38
C ALA A 21 6.78 -3.91 -0.11
N LEU A 22 6.91 -5.23 -0.23
CA LEU A 22 8.20 -5.91 -0.04
C LEU A 22 9.21 -5.53 -1.12
N SER A 23 8.77 -5.47 -2.38
CA SER A 23 9.64 -5.13 -3.50
C SER A 23 10.13 -3.68 -3.42
N SER A 24 9.25 -2.74 -3.07
CA SER A 24 9.64 -1.34 -2.88
C SER A 24 10.57 -1.15 -1.69
N LEU A 25 10.34 -1.86 -0.57
CA LEU A 25 11.21 -1.84 0.60
C LEU A 25 12.61 -2.36 0.27
N LEU A 26 12.71 -3.52 -0.39
CA LEU A 26 13.98 -4.12 -0.81
C LEU A 26 14.76 -3.18 -1.75
N ALA A 27 14.07 -2.58 -2.72
CA ALA A 27 14.68 -1.65 -3.65
C ALA A 27 15.12 -0.34 -2.96
N SER A 28 14.31 0.22 -2.05
CA SER A 28 14.66 1.42 -1.27
C SER A 28 15.89 1.16 -0.41
N PHE A 29 15.92 0.02 0.29
CA PHE A 29 17.07 -0.41 1.08
C PHE A 29 18.33 -0.58 0.23
N SER A 30 18.24 -1.27 -0.91
CA SER A 30 19.38 -1.50 -1.80
C SER A 30 19.94 -0.21 -2.38
N LEU A 31 19.08 0.73 -2.79
CA LEU A 31 19.51 2.03 -3.31
C LEU A 31 20.11 2.90 -2.19
N GLY A 32 19.52 2.88 -0.99
CA GLY A 32 20.03 3.56 0.17
C GLY A 32 21.43 3.07 0.59
N MET A 33 21.66 1.76 0.54
CA MET A 33 22.99 1.17 0.77
C MET A 33 24.00 1.61 -0.29
N GLY A 34 23.63 1.54 -1.58
CA GLY A 34 24.51 2.00 -2.66
C GLY A 34 24.86 3.49 -2.56
N ARG A 35 23.93 4.33 -2.09
CA ARG A 35 24.18 5.74 -1.80
C ARG A 35 25.10 5.91 -0.58
N PHE A 36 24.86 5.17 0.49
CA PHE A 36 25.70 5.21 1.68
C PHE A 36 27.16 4.87 1.36
N ASP A 37 27.37 3.86 0.52
CA ASP A 37 28.71 3.43 0.10
C ASP A 37 29.39 4.43 -0.85
N SER A 38 28.62 5.11 -1.70
CA SER A 38 29.15 6.08 -2.67
C SER A 38 29.30 7.50 -2.12
N GLY A 39 28.66 7.83 -0.98
CA GLY A 39 28.62 9.18 -0.43
C GLY A 39 27.88 10.20 -1.30
N GLY A 40 27.09 9.75 -2.28
CA GLY A 40 26.40 10.60 -3.25
C GLY A 40 25.08 11.18 -2.75
N ASP A 41 24.52 12.09 -3.55
CA ASP A 41 23.19 12.65 -3.33
C ASP A 41 22.07 11.65 -3.67
N MET A 42 20.90 11.86 -3.06
CA MET A 42 19.73 11.02 -3.29
C MET A 42 19.15 11.23 -4.70
N SER A 43 19.09 10.15 -5.47
CA SER A 43 18.53 10.19 -6.83
C SER A 43 17.00 10.30 -6.82
N GLN A 44 16.40 10.79 -7.93
CA GLN A 44 14.94 10.83 -8.06
C GLN A 44 14.30 9.43 -8.02
N LEU A 45 15.00 8.42 -8.54
CA LEU A 45 14.53 7.03 -8.52
C LEU A 45 14.55 6.47 -7.09
N GLU A 46 15.61 6.72 -6.33
CA GLU A 46 15.68 6.37 -4.90
C GLU A 46 14.59 7.09 -4.08
N SER A 47 14.34 8.37 -4.36
CA SER A 47 13.25 9.14 -3.73
C SER A 47 11.88 8.52 -4.02
N LEU A 48 11.62 8.13 -5.26
CA LEU A 48 10.35 7.50 -5.66
C LEU A 48 10.16 6.13 -4.99
N VAL A 49 11.19 5.28 -5.01
CA VAL A 49 11.10 3.92 -4.44
C VAL A 49 10.95 3.97 -2.91
N THR A 50 11.65 4.90 -2.26
CA THR A 50 11.50 5.14 -0.81
C THR A 50 10.11 5.65 -0.47
N ALA A 51 9.59 6.61 -1.25
CA ALA A 51 8.22 7.09 -1.09
C ALA A 51 7.18 5.98 -1.25
N LEU A 52 7.36 5.08 -2.23
CA LEU A 52 6.50 3.92 -2.43
C LEU A 52 6.57 2.93 -1.25
N SER A 53 7.77 2.66 -0.73
CA SER A 53 7.97 1.82 0.46
C SER A 53 7.24 2.37 1.68
N ASP A 54 7.50 3.64 2.03
CA ASP A 54 6.88 4.29 3.20
C ASP A 54 5.36 4.33 3.10
N THR A 55 4.86 4.59 1.89
CA THR A 55 3.44 4.69 1.60
C THR A 55 2.74 3.33 1.69
N LEU A 56 3.30 2.29 1.08
CA LEU A 56 2.70 0.96 1.10
C LEU A 56 2.73 0.32 2.49
N LEU A 57 3.74 0.65 3.31
CA LEU A 57 3.90 0.12 4.66
C LEU A 57 3.11 0.89 5.73
N SER A 58 2.90 2.20 5.55
CA SER A 58 2.12 3.01 6.49
C SER A 58 0.83 3.55 5.85
N PRO A 59 -0.36 3.19 6.39
CA PRO A 59 -1.63 3.73 5.89
C PRO A 59 -1.74 5.25 6.11
N ILE A 60 -0.96 5.80 7.04
CA ILE A 60 -0.81 7.23 7.31
C ILE A 60 0.69 7.49 7.36
N SER A 61 1.38 7.44 6.22
CA SER A 61 2.74 7.94 6.16
C SER A 61 2.70 9.46 6.30
N HIS A 62 3.46 10.01 7.26
CA HIS A 62 3.90 11.39 7.17
C HIS A 62 4.77 11.47 5.94
N VAL A 63 4.16 11.80 4.80
CA VAL A 63 4.80 11.87 3.49
C VAL A 63 5.85 12.99 3.54
N GLN A 64 7.03 12.67 4.05
CA GLN A 64 8.27 13.39 3.79
C GLN A 64 8.82 12.86 2.47
N THR A 65 8.08 13.03 1.37
CA THR A 65 8.53 12.76 0.00
C THR A 65 9.54 13.81 -0.43
N LYS A 66 10.64 13.91 0.32
CA LYS A 66 11.77 14.78 0.01
C LYS A 66 12.31 14.37 -1.36
N GLY A 67 12.16 15.24 -2.34
CA GLY A 67 12.68 15.07 -3.70
C GLY A 67 11.65 14.80 -4.81
N LEU A 68 10.37 14.55 -4.48
CA LEU A 68 9.32 14.41 -5.51
C LEU A 68 8.59 15.74 -5.77
N SER A 69 8.12 15.93 -7.01
CA SER A 69 7.24 17.07 -7.35
C SER A 69 5.88 16.92 -6.68
N SER A 70 5.26 18.04 -6.30
CA SER A 70 3.96 18.06 -5.61
C SER A 70 2.88 17.15 -6.27
N PRO A 71 2.69 17.13 -7.60
CA PRO A 71 1.72 16.23 -8.24
C PRO A 71 2.00 14.75 -8.00
N LEU A 72 3.27 14.33 -8.02
CA LEU A 72 3.67 12.94 -7.77
C LEU A 72 3.44 12.55 -6.31
N GLN A 73 3.68 13.46 -5.37
CA GLN A 73 3.40 13.22 -3.95
C GLN A 73 1.91 12.90 -3.72
N TRP A 74 1.02 13.72 -4.32
CA TRP A 74 -0.43 13.51 -4.21
C TRP A 74 -0.91 12.25 -4.92
N ALA A 75 -0.32 11.90 -6.07
CA ALA A 75 -0.63 10.65 -6.76
C ALA A 75 -0.30 9.41 -5.90
N VAL A 76 0.84 9.45 -5.21
CA VAL A 76 1.26 8.39 -4.27
C VAL A 76 0.31 8.28 -3.08
N VAL A 77 -0.05 9.40 -2.45
CA VAL A 77 -1.03 9.44 -1.34
C VAL A 77 -2.40 8.90 -1.76
N PHE A 78 -2.89 9.32 -2.93
CA PHE A 78 -4.20 8.92 -3.45
C PHE A 78 -4.23 7.42 -3.79
N GLY A 79 -3.17 6.93 -4.46
CA GLY A 79 -3.02 5.50 -4.76
C GLY A 79 -3.03 4.64 -3.50
N ASN A 80 -2.33 5.07 -2.44
CA ASN A 80 -2.32 4.37 -1.16
C ASN A 80 -3.68 4.33 -0.48
N SER A 81 -4.39 5.46 -0.49
CA SER A 81 -5.71 5.58 0.11
C SER A 81 -6.71 4.64 -0.56
N ILE A 82 -6.63 4.49 -1.89
CA ILE A 82 -7.43 3.52 -2.63
C ILE A 82 -7.05 2.09 -2.25
N LEU A 83 -5.75 1.77 -2.18
CA LEU A 83 -5.30 0.42 -1.88
C LEU A 83 -5.70 -0.03 -0.47
N TRP A 84 -5.43 0.77 0.54
CA TRP A 84 -5.87 0.49 1.92
C TRP A 84 -7.39 0.53 2.05
N GLY A 85 -8.06 1.46 1.37
CA GLY A 85 -9.52 1.49 1.29
C GLY A 85 -10.10 0.20 0.71
N ALA A 86 -9.53 -0.34 -0.36
CA ALA A 86 -9.96 -1.60 -0.97
C ALA A 86 -9.66 -2.82 -0.07
N VAL A 87 -8.47 -2.85 0.55
CA VAL A 87 -8.06 -3.91 1.49
C VAL A 87 -8.97 -3.93 2.72
N LEU A 88 -9.41 -2.78 3.23
CA LEU A 88 -10.25 -2.69 4.43
C LEU A 88 -11.76 -2.80 4.11
N ALA A 89 -12.23 -2.22 3.02
CA ALA A 89 -13.66 -2.19 2.69
C ALA A 89 -14.22 -3.59 2.41
N LEU A 90 -13.45 -4.46 1.77
CA LEU A 90 -13.90 -5.83 1.44
C LEU A 90 -14.15 -6.72 2.68
N PRO A 91 -13.22 -6.84 3.65
CA PRO A 91 -13.47 -7.60 4.87
C PRO A 91 -14.55 -6.94 5.75
N VAL A 92 -14.58 -5.61 5.87
CA VAL A 92 -15.64 -4.89 6.61
C VAL A 92 -17.02 -5.16 6.01
N TRP A 93 -17.14 -5.14 4.69
CA TRP A 93 -18.40 -5.43 4.02
C TRP A 93 -18.79 -6.91 4.15
N ALA A 94 -17.82 -7.83 4.10
CA ALA A 94 -18.06 -9.26 4.32
C ALA A 94 -18.53 -9.56 5.75
N THR A 95 -17.91 -8.94 6.77
CA THR A 95 -18.31 -9.08 8.17
C THR A 95 -19.67 -8.42 8.45
N ALA A 96 -19.93 -7.22 7.91
CA ALA A 96 -21.24 -6.56 8.01
C ALA A 96 -22.38 -7.43 7.45
N ARG A 97 -22.16 -8.11 6.32
CA ARG A 97 -23.13 -9.07 5.75
C ARG A 97 -23.31 -10.32 6.60
N LEU A 98 -22.25 -10.81 7.25
CA LEU A 98 -22.33 -11.94 8.19
C LEU A 98 -23.19 -11.58 9.41
N VAL A 99 -22.97 -10.40 10.00
CA VAL A 99 -23.73 -9.91 11.14
C VAL A 99 -25.21 -9.72 10.80
N ARG A 100 -25.53 -9.09 9.66
CA ARG A 100 -26.93 -8.91 9.23
C ARG A 100 -27.65 -10.24 9.00
N ARG A 101 -26.98 -11.25 8.42
CA ARG A 101 -27.58 -12.58 8.23
C ARG A 101 -27.83 -13.31 9.54
N LYS A 102 -26.95 -13.18 10.53
CA LYS A 102 -27.19 -13.75 11.87
C LYS A 102 -28.39 -13.09 12.55
N ARG A 103 -28.52 -11.76 12.48
CA ARG A 103 -29.66 -11.04 13.06
C ARG A 103 -31.02 -11.36 12.43
N ALA A 104 -31.07 -11.76 11.16
CA ALA A 104 -32.32 -12.11 10.47
C ALA A 104 -32.75 -13.58 10.68
N ALA A 105 -31.93 -14.39 11.36
CA ALA A 105 -32.20 -15.80 11.65
C ALA A 105 -32.62 -16.05 13.10
N PHE A 106 -32.72 -14.98 13.90
CA PHE A 106 -33.35 -14.93 15.23
C PHE A 106 -34.62 -14.08 15.10
#